data_AF-A0A538LHW1-F1
#
_entry.id   AF-A0A538LHW1-F1
#
_cell.length_a   1.000
_cell.length_b   1.000
_cell.length_c   1.000
_cell.angle_alpha   90.00
_cell.angle_beta   90.00
_cell.angle_gamma   90.00
#
_symmetry.space_group_name_H-M   'P 1'
#
loop_
_entity.id
_entity.type
_entity.pdbx_description
1 polymer ?
#
loop_
_entity_poly.entity_id
_entity_poly.type
_entity_poly.pdbx_seq_one_letter_code
_entity_poly.pdbx_strand_id
1 'polypeptide(L)'
;MHRVRSGLERGAHVLAGVEVGRDLDGRICRARVQGAAVVGRDDRDGRQSFLAARAEDPQRDLAAVRHQDPVHAVSVASVGELDGKVAIVTGASRGIGAAVARALAAEGVRLGLGSRSGDDLGLNAVARRVDVRKRADLDRLVSDTVDTFGRLDILVANAGVGAYGPFLELSEAHVDEMIDVNLKGTIHAVRAALPQLLERGEGDIVAIASVAGLRAFPHESVYNASKFGQVGFIRSLDHELRERGIRCTCIAPGGVATDFALGEGRGRSEDVLTGMLTAEEVADVVVFALTRPRGMRILTTSFRPMTEDSWG
;
A
#
# COMPACT_ATOMS: atom_id res chain seq x y z
N MET A 1 -58.64 3.82 45.96
CA MET A 1 -58.02 2.61 45.39
C MET A 1 -58.24 2.61 43.88
N HIS A 2 -57.37 3.29 43.12
CA HIS A 2 -57.27 3.20 41.66
C HIS A 2 -55.95 3.85 41.21
N ARG A 3 -55.11 3.04 40.57
CA ARG A 3 -54.29 3.27 39.37
C ARG A 3 -53.30 4.46 39.21
N VAL A 4 -52.04 4.03 39.01
CA VAL A 4 -50.96 4.43 38.06
C VAL A 4 -50.28 5.81 38.16
N ARG A 5 -48.93 5.76 38.28
CA ARG A 5 -47.85 6.37 37.45
C ARG A 5 -46.66 6.64 38.38
N SER A 6 -45.50 6.05 38.16
CA SER A 6 -44.44 6.37 37.17
C SER A 6 -43.20 6.77 37.96
N GLY A 7 -42.04 6.26 37.61
CA GLY A 7 -40.79 6.73 38.19
C GLY A 7 -39.66 5.77 37.91
N LEU A 8 -39.01 5.97 36.76
CA LEU A 8 -37.71 5.40 36.45
C LEU A 8 -36.70 5.84 37.52
N GLU A 9 -36.00 4.88 38.12
CA GLU A 9 -34.71 5.15 38.77
C GLU A 9 -33.60 4.30 38.15
N ARG A 10 -32.64 5.07 37.60
CA ARG A 10 -31.20 4.86 37.39
C ARG A 10 -30.60 3.49 37.75
N GLY A 11 -29.85 2.94 36.80
CA GLY A 11 -28.87 1.87 37.05
C GLY A 11 -27.98 1.64 35.84
N ALA A 12 -26.97 2.49 35.64
CA ALA A 12 -25.88 2.22 34.71
C ALA A 12 -24.98 1.13 35.32
N HIS A 13 -25.02 -0.08 34.78
CA HIS A 13 -24.00 -1.10 35.02
C HIS A 13 -23.11 -1.18 33.78
N VAL A 14 -21.91 -0.63 33.91
CA VAL A 14 -20.81 -0.77 32.96
C VAL A 14 -20.33 -2.22 33.03
N LEU A 15 -20.56 -3.00 31.96
CA LEU A 15 -19.92 -4.29 31.76
C LEU A 15 -18.46 -4.02 31.36
N ALA A 16 -17.53 -4.50 32.18
CA ALA A 16 -16.09 -4.38 31.95
C ALA A 16 -15.72 -5.01 30.59
N GLY A 17 -14.98 -4.27 29.76
CA GLY A 17 -14.29 -4.80 28.57
C GLY A 17 -14.90 -4.47 27.20
N VAL A 18 -15.89 -3.56 27.11
CA VAL A 18 -16.43 -3.11 25.82
C VAL A 18 -16.04 -1.65 25.57
N GLU A 19 -15.16 -1.42 24.60
CA GLU A 19 -14.90 -0.07 24.09
C GLU A 19 -15.93 0.26 23.01
N VAL A 20 -16.71 1.32 23.24
CA VAL A 20 -17.76 1.78 22.32
C VAL A 20 -17.36 3.15 21.77
N GLY A 21 -17.03 3.22 20.48
CA GLY A 21 -16.80 4.47 19.76
C GLY A 21 -18.11 5.06 19.26
N ARG A 22 -18.35 6.35 19.53
CA ARG A 22 -19.53 7.09 19.07
C ARG A 22 -19.15 8.21 18.09
N ASP A 23 -20.02 8.52 17.14
CA ASP A 23 -19.88 9.71 16.28
C ASP A 23 -20.31 11.00 17.00
N LEU A 24 -20.17 12.12 16.28
CA LEU A 24 -20.51 13.46 16.75
C LEU A 24 -22.02 13.63 17.04
N ASP A 25 -22.87 12.73 16.52
CA ASP A 25 -24.31 12.68 16.78
C ASP A 25 -24.67 11.69 17.91
N GLY A 26 -23.66 11.13 18.58
CA GLY A 26 -23.81 10.22 19.71
C GLY A 26 -24.22 8.79 19.36
N ARG A 27 -24.23 8.42 18.07
CA ARG A 27 -24.54 7.07 17.58
C ARG A 27 -23.34 6.18 17.74
N ILE A 28 -23.56 4.90 18.03
CA ILE A 28 -22.48 3.92 18.19
C ILE A 28 -21.99 3.51 16.81
N CYS A 29 -20.71 3.73 16.52
CA CYS A 29 -20.12 3.43 15.21
C CYS A 29 -19.13 2.26 15.29
N ARG A 30 -18.62 1.94 16.48
CA ARG A 30 -17.70 0.81 16.72
C ARG A 30 -17.95 0.23 18.12
N ALA A 31 -17.92 -1.09 18.22
CA ALA A 31 -17.81 -1.79 19.49
C ALA A 31 -16.71 -2.85 19.37
N ARG A 32 -15.76 -2.85 20.30
CA ARG A 32 -14.70 -3.88 20.41
C ARG A 32 -15.01 -4.74 21.63
N VAL A 33 -15.11 -6.05 21.43
CA VAL A 33 -15.23 -7.04 22.51
C VAL A 33 -14.08 -8.02 22.36
N GLN A 34 -13.27 -8.20 23.40
CA GLN A 34 -12.30 -9.30 23.42
C GLN A 34 -13.06 -10.63 23.53
N GLY A 35 -13.01 -11.46 22.49
CA GLY A 35 -13.28 -12.91 22.60
C GLY A 35 -14.68 -13.44 22.24
N ALA A 36 -15.62 -12.67 21.67
CA ALA A 36 -16.87 -13.23 21.12
C ALA A 36 -17.54 -12.33 20.06
N ALA A 37 -18.23 -12.94 19.10
CA ALA A 37 -18.89 -12.29 17.97
C ALA A 37 -20.19 -11.57 18.35
N VAL A 38 -20.48 -10.44 17.69
CA VAL A 38 -21.72 -9.69 17.80
C VAL A 38 -22.50 -9.83 16.49
N VAL A 39 -23.74 -10.32 16.55
CA VAL A 39 -24.66 -10.37 15.39
C VAL A 39 -25.66 -9.22 15.52
N GLY A 40 -25.68 -8.31 14.54
CA GLY A 40 -26.70 -7.27 14.43
C GLY A 40 -27.87 -7.76 13.58
N ARG A 41 -29.10 -7.41 13.97
CA ARG A 41 -30.30 -7.62 13.15
C ARG A 41 -30.90 -6.25 12.81
N ASP A 42 -31.17 -6.02 11.54
CA ASP A 42 -31.99 -4.87 11.12
C ASP A 42 -33.46 -5.30 11.11
N ASP A 43 -34.28 -4.59 11.89
CA ASP A 43 -35.73 -4.64 11.72
C ASP A 43 -36.13 -3.65 10.61
N ARG A 44 -37.29 -3.88 9.96
CA ARG A 44 -37.75 -3.17 8.74
C ARG A 44 -37.90 -1.63 8.86
N ASP A 45 -37.68 -1.06 10.05
CA ASP A 45 -37.73 0.38 10.34
C ASP A 45 -36.36 0.98 10.70
N GLY A 46 -35.25 0.28 10.47
CA GLY A 46 -33.89 0.84 10.60
C GLY A 46 -33.43 1.16 12.04
N ARG A 47 -34.01 0.49 13.04
CA ARG A 47 -33.56 0.58 14.44
C ARG A 47 -32.72 -0.65 14.79
N GLN A 48 -31.46 -0.43 15.17
CA GLN A 48 -30.60 -1.48 15.71
C GLN A 48 -31.02 -1.81 17.14
N SER A 49 -31.40 -3.06 17.40
CA SER A 49 -31.58 -3.58 18.76
C SER A 49 -30.54 -4.68 19.03
N PHE A 50 -29.86 -4.58 20.17
CA PHE A 50 -28.90 -5.58 20.63
C PHE A 50 -29.61 -6.47 21.66
N LEU A 51 -29.83 -7.73 21.30
CA LEU A 51 -30.22 -8.76 22.25
C LEU A 51 -28.95 -9.43 22.76
N ALA A 52 -28.54 -9.10 23.99
CA ALA A 52 -27.60 -9.93 24.73
C ALA A 52 -28.33 -11.20 25.16
N ALA A 53 -28.32 -12.24 24.32
CA ALA A 53 -28.77 -13.56 24.73
C ALA A 53 -27.71 -14.16 25.66
N ARG A 54 -28.09 -14.53 26.88
CA ARG A 54 -27.29 -15.47 27.68
C ARG A 54 -27.30 -16.80 26.94
N ALA A 55 -26.16 -17.22 26.42
CA ALA A 55 -26.02 -18.56 25.86
C ALA A 55 -26.09 -19.57 27.03
N GLU A 56 -27.23 -20.23 27.19
CA GLU A 56 -27.36 -21.34 28.15
C GLU A 56 -26.88 -22.68 27.54
N ASP A 57 -26.70 -22.78 26.21
CA ASP A 57 -26.07 -23.93 25.53
C ASP A 57 -25.45 -23.57 24.15
N PRO A 58 -24.11 -23.45 24.04
CA PRO A 58 -23.42 -22.98 22.82
C PRO A 58 -23.57 -23.88 21.58
N GLN A 59 -23.79 -25.20 21.75
CA GLN A 59 -23.80 -26.14 20.62
C GLN A 59 -25.13 -26.12 19.85
N ARG A 60 -26.23 -25.80 20.53
CA ARG A 60 -27.58 -25.77 19.92
C ARG A 60 -27.82 -24.50 19.11
N ASP A 61 -27.31 -23.36 19.57
CA ASP A 61 -27.45 -22.07 18.89
C ASP A 61 -26.59 -21.97 17.61
N LEU A 62 -25.43 -22.65 17.57
CA LEU A 62 -24.61 -22.75 16.36
C LEU A 62 -25.31 -23.48 15.21
N ALA A 63 -26.27 -24.37 15.49
CA ALA A 63 -27.05 -25.06 14.46
C ALA A 63 -28.13 -24.17 13.84
N ALA A 64 -28.65 -23.18 14.57
CA ALA A 64 -29.69 -22.27 14.12
C ALA A 64 -29.17 -21.14 13.20
N VAL A 65 -27.87 -20.84 13.26
CA VAL A 65 -27.21 -19.78 12.46
C VAL A 65 -26.86 -20.26 11.03
N ARG A 66 -26.97 -21.57 10.74
CA ARG A 66 -26.57 -22.14 9.42
C ARG A 66 -27.47 -21.78 8.23
N HIS A 67 -28.50 -20.96 8.43
CA HIS A 67 -29.49 -20.68 7.37
C HIS A 67 -29.81 -19.19 7.20
N GLN A 68 -28.81 -18.30 7.21
CA GLN A 68 -28.97 -16.94 6.66
C GLN A 68 -27.70 -16.51 5.92
N ASP A 69 -27.91 -15.82 4.79
CA ASP A 69 -26.93 -15.45 3.75
C ASP A 69 -25.60 -14.87 4.30
N PRO A 70 -24.46 -15.07 3.60
CA PRO A 70 -23.16 -14.74 4.14
C PRO A 70 -23.01 -13.22 4.32
N VAL A 71 -23.03 -12.77 5.57
CA VAL A 71 -22.53 -11.45 5.95
C VAL A 71 -21.00 -11.49 5.75
N HIS A 72 -20.50 -10.81 4.72
CA HIS A 72 -19.06 -10.70 4.49
C HIS A 72 -18.41 -10.01 5.68
N ALA A 73 -17.67 -10.76 6.50
CA ALA A 73 -16.83 -10.20 7.55
C ALA A 73 -15.76 -9.31 6.90
N VAL A 74 -15.83 -8.00 7.14
CA VAL A 74 -14.77 -7.07 6.76
C VAL A 74 -13.63 -7.25 7.75
N SER A 75 -12.63 -8.05 7.36
CA SER A 75 -11.38 -8.19 8.13
C SER A 75 -10.63 -6.86 8.12
N VAL A 76 -10.28 -6.37 9.31
CA VAL A 76 -9.33 -5.27 9.47
C VAL A 76 -7.94 -5.90 9.46
N ALA A 77 -7.06 -5.46 8.56
CA ALA A 77 -5.73 -6.06 8.35
C ALA A 77 -5.03 -6.37 9.68
N SER A 78 -4.68 -7.65 9.86
CA SER A 78 -3.93 -8.12 11.01
C SER A 78 -2.44 -8.15 10.71
N VAL A 79 -1.61 -7.87 11.71
CA VAL A 79 -0.15 -8.07 11.66
C VAL A 79 0.15 -9.49 11.14
N GLY A 80 1.07 -9.62 10.17
CA GLY A 80 1.51 -10.92 9.66
C GLY A 80 0.81 -11.45 8.39
N GLU A 81 -0.04 -10.67 7.73
CA GLU A 81 -0.61 -11.06 6.43
C GLU A 81 0.44 -11.27 5.32
N LEU A 82 1.61 -10.64 5.47
CA LEU A 82 2.71 -10.75 4.51
C LEU A 82 3.82 -11.73 4.94
N ASP A 83 3.69 -12.36 6.11
CA ASP A 83 4.72 -13.23 6.67
C ASP A 83 5.08 -14.39 5.71
N GLY A 84 6.38 -14.61 5.52
CA GLY A 84 6.92 -15.64 4.63
C GLY A 84 6.79 -15.35 3.12
N LYS A 85 6.10 -14.28 2.70
CA LYS A 85 6.10 -13.83 1.29
C LYS A 85 7.50 -13.35 0.88
N VAL A 86 7.72 -13.30 -0.43
CA VAL A 86 8.99 -12.84 -1.02
C VAL A 86 8.74 -11.62 -1.88
N ALA A 87 9.50 -10.56 -1.65
CA ALA A 87 9.41 -9.32 -2.41
C ALA A 87 10.74 -8.91 -3.05
N ILE A 88 10.66 -8.31 -4.23
CA ILE A 88 11.78 -7.60 -4.85
C ILE A 88 11.53 -6.09 -4.77
N VAL A 89 12.53 -5.32 -4.32
CA VAL A 89 12.48 -3.86 -4.29
C VAL A 89 13.63 -3.28 -5.12
N THR A 90 13.29 -2.44 -6.11
CA THR A 90 14.28 -1.74 -6.94
C THR A 90 14.55 -0.33 -6.42
N GLY A 91 15.77 0.18 -6.59
CA GLY A 91 16.16 1.46 -5.99
C GLY A 91 16.19 1.39 -4.45
N ALA A 92 16.49 0.22 -3.90
CA ALA A 92 16.36 -0.06 -2.47
C ALA A 92 17.44 0.60 -1.59
N SER A 93 18.49 1.20 -2.16
CA SER A 93 19.64 1.67 -1.38
C SER A 93 19.35 2.87 -0.47
N ARG A 94 18.30 3.64 -0.74
CA ARG A 94 17.96 4.87 0.02
C ARG A 94 16.51 5.31 -0.20
N GLY A 95 16.08 6.32 0.55
CA GLY A 95 14.78 6.98 0.39
C GLY A 95 13.61 6.00 0.49
N ILE A 96 12.58 6.20 -0.35
CA ILE A 96 11.36 5.38 -0.36
C ILE A 96 11.68 3.88 -0.52
N GLY A 97 12.62 3.52 -1.40
CA GLY A 97 12.97 2.12 -1.61
C GLY A 97 13.54 1.43 -0.37
N ALA A 98 14.40 2.12 0.37
CA ALA A 98 14.95 1.61 1.63
C ALA A 98 13.86 1.52 2.72
N ALA A 99 13.00 2.54 2.83
CA ALA A 99 11.90 2.54 3.79
C ALA A 99 10.91 1.39 3.51
N VAL A 100 10.54 1.18 2.24
CA VAL A 100 9.67 0.05 1.83
C VAL A 100 10.34 -1.29 2.14
N ALA A 101 11.63 -1.44 1.84
CA ALA A 101 12.35 -2.68 2.17
C ALA A 101 12.33 -2.96 3.68
N ARG A 102 12.60 -1.96 4.53
CA ARG A 102 12.55 -2.12 5.99
C ARG A 102 11.13 -2.42 6.50
N ALA A 103 10.11 -1.75 5.97
CA ALA A 103 8.72 -2.00 6.34
C ALA A 103 8.26 -3.41 5.97
N LEU A 104 8.61 -3.89 4.77
CA LEU A 104 8.31 -5.27 4.35
C LEU A 104 9.06 -6.30 5.20
N ALA A 105 10.34 -6.07 5.52
CA ALA A 105 11.10 -6.94 6.41
C ALA A 105 10.44 -7.04 7.81
N ALA A 106 9.92 -5.93 8.33
CA ALA A 106 9.21 -5.90 9.61
C ALA A 106 7.91 -6.72 9.60
N GLU A 107 7.28 -6.89 8.42
CA GLU A 107 6.11 -7.75 8.20
C GLU A 107 6.47 -9.23 7.92
N GLY A 108 7.74 -9.62 8.09
CA GLY A 108 8.20 -11.00 7.87
C GLY A 108 8.47 -11.37 6.39
N VAL A 109 8.51 -10.37 5.51
CA VAL A 109 8.78 -10.58 4.07
C VAL A 109 10.27 -10.81 3.84
N ARG A 110 10.60 -11.84 3.05
CA ARG A 110 11.96 -12.10 2.56
C ARG A 110 12.26 -11.27 1.32
N LEU A 111 13.47 -10.71 1.21
CA LEU A 111 13.73 -9.62 0.26
C LEU A 111 14.82 -9.94 -0.77
N GLY A 112 14.55 -9.57 -2.01
CA GLY A 112 15.54 -9.31 -3.05
C GLY A 112 15.70 -7.81 -3.28
N LEU A 113 16.90 -7.26 -3.08
CA LEU A 113 17.15 -5.82 -3.14
C LEU A 113 18.05 -5.47 -4.34
N GLY A 114 17.50 -4.64 -5.24
CA GLY A 114 18.21 -4.16 -6.43
C GLY A 114 18.53 -2.68 -6.32
N SER A 115 19.80 -2.32 -6.39
CA SER A 115 20.23 -0.93 -6.45
C SER A 115 21.60 -0.79 -7.11
N ARG A 116 22.01 0.41 -7.51
CA ARG A 116 23.34 0.61 -8.13
C ARG A 116 24.50 0.38 -7.15
N SER A 117 24.27 0.46 -5.84
CA SER A 117 25.25 0.14 -4.80
C SER A 117 25.31 -1.35 -4.47
N GLY A 118 24.20 -2.07 -4.61
CA GLY A 118 24.11 -3.50 -4.31
C GLY A 118 24.13 -3.87 -2.83
N ASP A 119 23.75 -2.92 -1.96
CA ASP A 119 23.65 -3.09 -0.51
C ASP A 119 22.36 -3.83 -0.10
N ASP A 120 22.42 -4.60 0.99
CA ASP A 120 21.32 -5.34 1.59
C ASP A 120 20.63 -4.59 2.75
N LEU A 121 21.13 -3.41 3.12
CA LEU A 121 20.64 -2.56 4.22
C LEU A 121 20.73 -3.20 5.62
N GLY A 122 21.52 -4.28 5.76
CA GLY A 122 21.60 -5.12 6.96
C GLY A 122 20.35 -5.98 7.18
N LEU A 123 19.57 -6.26 6.13
CA LEU A 123 18.30 -7.00 6.22
C LEU A 123 18.44 -8.51 5.93
N ASN A 124 19.66 -9.03 5.74
CA ASN A 124 19.91 -10.41 5.33
C ASN A 124 19.15 -10.78 4.04
N ALA A 125 19.14 -9.84 3.09
CA ALA A 125 18.41 -9.94 1.83
C ALA A 125 19.31 -10.48 0.70
N VAL A 126 18.70 -10.97 -0.39
CA VAL A 126 19.42 -11.19 -1.65
C VAL A 126 19.68 -9.82 -2.30
N ALA A 127 20.86 -9.25 -2.07
CA ALA A 127 21.23 -7.96 -2.63
C ALA A 127 22.09 -8.08 -3.89
N ARG A 128 21.77 -7.28 -4.91
CA ARG A 128 22.54 -7.21 -6.16
C ARG A 128 22.70 -5.79 -6.67
N ARG A 129 23.86 -5.55 -7.29
CA ARG A 129 24.08 -4.36 -8.10
C ARG A 129 23.19 -4.43 -9.34
N VAL A 130 22.23 -3.51 -9.44
CA VAL A 130 21.23 -3.45 -10.51
C VAL A 130 21.14 -2.04 -11.08
N ASP A 131 21.31 -1.94 -12.40
CA ASP A 131 20.87 -0.81 -13.20
C ASP A 131 19.58 -1.19 -13.94
N VAL A 132 18.44 -0.60 -13.57
CA VAL A 132 17.12 -0.97 -14.14
C VAL A 132 16.99 -0.71 -15.65
N ARG A 133 17.88 0.11 -16.21
CA ARG A 133 17.97 0.32 -17.66
C ARG A 133 18.43 -0.95 -18.39
N LYS A 134 19.13 -1.84 -17.68
CA LYS A 134 19.66 -3.11 -18.18
C LYS A 134 18.78 -4.26 -17.72
N ARG A 135 17.98 -4.80 -18.64
CA ARG A 135 17.06 -5.90 -18.34
C ARG A 135 17.76 -7.12 -17.70
N ALA A 136 18.97 -7.46 -18.14
CA ALA A 136 19.74 -8.58 -17.61
C ALA A 136 20.11 -8.44 -16.12
N ASP A 137 20.22 -7.22 -15.59
CA ASP A 137 20.46 -7.03 -14.15
C ASP A 137 19.23 -7.42 -13.33
N LEU A 138 18.04 -7.10 -13.84
CA LEU A 138 16.76 -7.45 -13.21
C LEU A 138 16.46 -8.95 -13.31
N ASP A 139 16.74 -9.57 -14.46
CA ASP A 139 16.56 -11.01 -14.62
C ASP A 139 17.45 -11.79 -13.63
N ARG A 140 18.69 -11.35 -13.42
CA ARG A 140 19.59 -11.95 -12.41
C ARG A 140 19.09 -11.75 -10.99
N LEU A 141 18.62 -10.55 -10.63
CA LEU A 141 18.04 -10.32 -9.31
C LEU A 141 16.83 -11.22 -9.06
N VAL A 142 15.95 -11.36 -10.05
CA VAL A 142 14.78 -12.25 -9.95
C VAL A 142 15.21 -13.70 -9.78
N SER A 143 16.12 -14.20 -10.63
CA SER A 143 16.64 -15.57 -10.53
C SER A 143 17.22 -15.83 -9.15
N ASP A 144 18.18 -15.02 -8.70
CA ASP A 144 18.86 -15.24 -7.42
C ASP A 144 17.88 -15.18 -6.24
N THR A 145 16.87 -14.32 -6.30
CA THR A 145 15.83 -14.22 -5.27
C THR A 145 14.97 -15.48 -5.24
N VAL A 146 14.53 -15.96 -6.40
CA VAL A 146 13.71 -17.18 -6.53
C VAL A 146 14.52 -18.42 -6.16
N ASP A 147 15.78 -18.52 -6.59
CA ASP A 147 16.67 -19.63 -6.27
C ASP A 147 16.91 -19.72 -4.75
N THR A 148 17.01 -18.58 -4.07
CA THR A 148 17.23 -18.52 -2.62
C THR A 148 15.95 -18.82 -1.84
N PHE A 149 14.79 -18.30 -2.27
CA PHE A 149 13.56 -18.30 -1.46
C PHE A 149 12.44 -19.20 -1.98
N GLY A 150 12.59 -19.76 -3.18
CA GLY A 150 11.69 -20.68 -3.85
C GLY A 150 10.42 -20.05 -4.46
N ARG A 151 10.26 -18.73 -4.39
CA ARG A 151 9.07 -18.01 -4.90
C ARG A 151 9.33 -16.51 -5.05
N LEU A 152 8.43 -15.84 -5.75
CA LEU A 152 8.27 -14.39 -5.77
C LEU A 152 6.77 -14.06 -5.65
N ASP A 153 6.42 -13.12 -4.77
CA ASP A 153 5.04 -12.73 -4.51
C ASP A 153 4.79 -11.24 -4.81
N ILE A 154 5.80 -10.40 -4.59
CA ILE A 154 5.66 -8.95 -4.64
C ILE A 154 6.81 -8.35 -5.45
N LEU A 155 6.49 -7.46 -6.39
CA LEU A 155 7.46 -6.55 -7.01
C LEU A 155 7.16 -5.12 -6.61
N VAL A 156 8.14 -4.42 -6.04
CA VAL A 156 8.11 -2.97 -5.84
C VAL A 156 9.08 -2.30 -6.84
N ALA A 157 8.50 -1.78 -7.92
CA ALA A 157 9.20 -0.96 -8.92
C ALA A 157 9.32 0.49 -8.40
N ASN A 158 10.38 0.76 -7.63
CA ASN A 158 10.62 2.05 -6.99
C ASN A 158 11.76 2.86 -7.64
N ALA A 159 12.73 2.23 -8.31
CA ALA A 159 13.86 2.95 -8.89
C ALA A 159 13.41 4.12 -9.78
N GLY A 160 13.93 5.32 -9.49
CA GLY A 160 13.55 6.53 -10.19
C GLY A 160 14.55 7.67 -10.02
N VAL A 161 14.55 8.58 -10.98
CA VAL A 161 15.36 9.80 -11.02
C VAL A 161 14.53 10.99 -11.52
N GLY A 162 14.96 12.20 -11.24
CA GLY A 162 14.29 13.42 -11.66
C GLY A 162 15.29 14.55 -11.84
N ALA A 163 15.08 15.34 -12.89
CA ALA A 163 15.79 16.57 -13.16
C ALA A 163 14.74 17.63 -13.55
N TYR A 164 14.91 18.84 -13.02
CA TYR A 164 13.87 19.88 -13.07
C TYR A 164 14.44 21.17 -13.64
N GLY A 165 13.64 21.92 -14.38
CA GLY A 165 14.06 23.19 -14.96
C GLY A 165 13.28 23.54 -16.24
N PRO A 166 13.52 24.73 -16.81
CA PRO A 166 13.00 25.07 -18.14
C PRO A 166 13.35 24.00 -19.16
N PHE A 167 12.39 23.62 -20.00
CA PHE A 167 12.55 22.48 -20.91
C PHE A 167 13.77 22.61 -21.85
N LEU A 168 14.04 23.81 -22.36
CA LEU A 168 15.19 24.07 -23.24
C LEU A 168 16.54 24.10 -22.52
N GLU A 169 16.55 24.11 -21.18
CA GLU A 169 17.75 24.09 -20.35
C GLU A 169 18.07 22.68 -19.84
N LEU A 170 17.15 21.72 -20.03
CA LEU A 170 17.34 20.35 -19.63
C LEU A 170 18.28 19.63 -20.62
N SER A 171 19.34 18.99 -20.12
CA SER A 171 20.25 18.24 -20.97
C SER A 171 19.58 17.00 -21.57
N GLU A 172 19.94 16.63 -22.80
CA GLU A 172 19.48 15.38 -23.45
C GLU A 172 19.77 14.15 -22.58
N ALA A 173 20.91 14.13 -21.87
CA ALA A 173 21.24 13.06 -20.95
C ALA A 173 20.22 12.90 -19.81
N HIS A 174 19.70 14.01 -19.26
CA HIS A 174 18.64 13.96 -18.25
C HIS A 174 17.30 13.54 -18.85
N VAL A 175 17.00 13.96 -20.08
CA VAL A 175 15.81 13.53 -20.80
C VAL A 175 15.80 12.01 -20.95
N ASP A 176 16.89 11.46 -21.50
CA ASP A 176 17.07 10.02 -21.69
C ASP A 176 17.05 9.27 -20.37
N GLU A 177 17.78 9.75 -19.35
CA GLU A 177 17.86 9.06 -18.05
C GLU A 177 16.50 8.95 -17.37
N MET A 178 15.68 10.00 -17.40
CA MET A 178 14.34 9.97 -16.81
C MET A 178 13.43 8.95 -17.51
N ILE A 179 13.45 8.89 -18.85
CA ILE A 179 12.64 7.91 -19.59
C ILE A 179 13.17 6.49 -19.38
N ASP A 180 14.49 6.30 -19.45
CA ASP A 180 15.13 5.00 -19.34
C ASP A 180 14.99 4.40 -17.95
N VAL A 181 15.12 5.20 -16.89
CA VAL A 181 15.01 4.72 -15.50
C VAL A 181 13.54 4.62 -15.07
N ASN A 182 12.77 5.70 -15.16
CA ASN A 182 11.44 5.75 -14.54
C ASN A 182 10.43 4.89 -15.30
N LEU A 183 10.42 4.98 -16.64
CA LEU A 183 9.45 4.28 -17.47
C LEU A 183 9.97 2.92 -17.92
N LYS A 184 11.05 2.90 -18.72
CA LYS A 184 11.59 1.64 -19.25
C LYS A 184 12.11 0.73 -18.14
N GLY A 185 12.75 1.28 -17.11
CA GLY A 185 13.18 0.52 -15.94
C GLY A 185 12.03 -0.18 -15.22
N THR A 186 10.88 0.50 -15.06
CA THR A 186 9.67 -0.12 -14.52
C THR A 186 9.15 -1.24 -15.41
N ILE A 187 9.10 -1.01 -16.73
CA ILE A 187 8.69 -2.04 -17.71
C ILE A 187 9.62 -3.26 -17.64
N HIS A 188 10.94 -3.05 -17.55
CA HIS A 188 11.90 -4.12 -17.42
C HIS A 188 11.71 -4.92 -16.14
N ALA A 189 11.49 -4.24 -15.01
CA ALA A 189 11.30 -4.88 -13.70
C ALA A 189 10.06 -5.76 -13.71
N VAL A 190 8.94 -5.24 -14.24
CA VAL A 190 7.71 -6.03 -14.40
C VAL A 190 7.94 -7.21 -15.32
N ARG A 191 8.55 -7.01 -16.49
CA ARG A 191 8.80 -8.13 -17.42
C ARG A 191 9.73 -9.20 -16.84
N ALA A 192 10.64 -8.87 -15.92
CA ALA A 192 11.51 -9.83 -15.24
C ALA A 192 10.74 -10.63 -14.19
N ALA A 193 9.92 -9.98 -13.37
CA ALA A 193 9.21 -10.60 -12.26
C ALA A 193 7.92 -11.34 -12.69
N LEU A 194 7.22 -10.83 -13.71
CA LEU A 194 5.87 -11.28 -14.06
C LEU A 194 5.74 -12.79 -14.33
N PRO A 195 6.68 -13.47 -15.02
CA PRO A 195 6.59 -14.92 -15.20
C PRO A 195 6.48 -15.67 -13.87
N GLN A 196 7.28 -15.26 -12.87
CA GLN A 196 7.28 -15.88 -11.54
C GLN A 196 5.98 -15.60 -10.79
N LEU A 197 5.46 -14.37 -10.87
CA LEU A 197 4.17 -14.01 -10.27
C LEU A 197 3.01 -14.80 -10.90
N LEU A 198 3.03 -14.97 -12.22
CA LEU A 198 2.00 -15.74 -12.95
C LEU A 198 2.05 -17.23 -12.64
N GLU A 199 3.23 -17.80 -12.43
CA GLU A 199 3.39 -19.20 -12.01
C GLU A 199 2.76 -19.45 -10.64
N ARG A 200 2.85 -18.49 -9.73
CA ARG A 200 2.18 -18.56 -8.42
C ARG A 200 0.66 -18.43 -8.50
N GLY A 201 0.14 -17.77 -9.54
CA GLY A 201 -1.30 -17.48 -9.70
C GLY A 201 -1.85 -16.44 -8.71
N GLU A 202 -0.96 -15.84 -7.91
CA GLU A 202 -1.26 -14.76 -6.97
C GLU A 202 0.00 -13.89 -6.84
N GLY A 203 -0.17 -12.57 -6.95
CA GLY A 203 0.94 -11.64 -6.72
C GLY A 203 0.52 -10.18 -6.69
N ASP A 204 1.49 -9.32 -6.38
CA ASP A 204 1.33 -7.87 -6.33
C ASP A 204 2.48 -7.18 -7.07
N ILE A 205 2.11 -6.23 -7.92
CA ILE A 205 3.05 -5.29 -8.55
C ILE A 205 2.72 -3.90 -8.00
N VAL A 206 3.68 -3.28 -7.33
CA VAL A 206 3.57 -1.92 -6.82
C VAL A 206 4.58 -1.05 -7.57
N ALA A 207 4.10 -0.01 -8.23
CA ALA A 207 4.97 1.01 -8.80
C ALA A 207 4.92 2.28 -7.96
N ILE A 208 6.11 2.78 -7.59
CA ILE A 208 6.23 4.10 -6.95
C ILE A 208 6.25 5.14 -8.07
N ALA A 209 5.07 5.68 -8.36
CA ALA A 209 4.83 6.73 -9.32
C ALA A 209 5.11 8.10 -8.69
N SER A 210 4.21 9.05 -8.88
CA SER A 210 4.23 10.39 -8.28
C SER A 210 2.89 11.08 -8.59
N VAL A 211 2.51 12.08 -7.82
CA VAL A 211 1.48 13.05 -8.25
C VAL A 211 1.78 13.67 -9.61
N ALA A 212 3.06 13.77 -10.00
CA ALA A 212 3.50 14.18 -11.34
C ALA A 212 3.09 13.19 -12.45
N GLY A 213 2.63 11.99 -12.12
CA GLY A 213 2.01 11.06 -13.07
C GLY A 213 0.50 11.20 -13.20
N LEU A 214 -0.11 12.10 -12.42
CA LEU A 214 -1.55 12.33 -12.36
C LEU A 214 -1.93 13.77 -12.75
N ARG A 215 -0.99 14.71 -12.59
CA ARG A 215 -1.10 16.11 -13.01
C ARG A 215 0.25 16.64 -13.48
N ALA A 216 0.24 17.69 -14.28
CA ALA A 216 1.44 18.32 -14.82
C ALA A 216 1.92 19.49 -13.95
N PHE A 217 3.25 19.69 -13.90
CA PHE A 217 3.85 20.83 -13.22
C PHE A 217 4.76 21.60 -14.18
N PRO A 218 4.88 22.94 -14.03
CA PRO A 218 5.90 23.69 -14.75
C PRO A 218 7.29 23.17 -14.36
N HIS A 219 8.23 23.20 -15.31
CA HIS A 219 9.62 22.76 -15.13
C HIS A 219 9.82 21.25 -14.90
N GLU A 220 8.77 20.43 -15.04
CA GLU A 220 8.85 18.97 -14.85
C GLU A 220 8.40 18.18 -16.08
N SER A 221 8.32 18.78 -17.28
CA SER A 221 7.64 18.19 -18.45
C SER A 221 8.06 16.74 -18.78
N VAL A 222 9.36 16.44 -18.79
CA VAL A 222 9.87 15.09 -19.07
C VAL A 222 9.67 14.15 -17.88
N TYR A 223 9.84 14.66 -16.66
CA TYR A 223 9.53 13.89 -15.45
C TYR A 223 8.05 13.50 -15.40
N ASN A 224 7.14 14.45 -15.68
CA ASN A 224 5.71 14.21 -15.86
C ASN A 224 5.48 13.15 -16.93
N ALA A 225 6.05 13.29 -18.14
CA ALA A 225 5.89 12.29 -19.20
C ALA A 225 6.30 10.88 -18.74
N SER A 226 7.42 10.76 -18.02
CA SER A 226 7.89 9.49 -17.48
C SER A 226 6.92 8.89 -16.45
N LYS A 227 6.34 9.71 -15.56
CA LYS A 227 5.43 9.26 -14.50
C LYS A 227 4.01 9.02 -14.99
N PHE A 228 3.51 9.81 -15.95
CA PHE A 228 2.25 9.52 -16.64
C PHE A 228 2.34 8.20 -17.41
N GLY A 229 3.45 7.98 -18.12
CA GLY A 229 3.72 6.71 -18.79
C GLY A 229 3.73 5.53 -17.80
N GLN A 230 4.37 5.71 -16.63
CA GLN A 230 4.42 4.69 -15.58
C GLN A 230 3.02 4.35 -15.04
N VAL A 231 2.19 5.37 -14.75
CA VAL A 231 0.80 5.17 -14.29
C VAL A 231 -0.04 4.47 -15.35
N GLY A 232 0.03 4.94 -16.61
CA GLY A 232 -0.71 4.33 -17.72
C GLY A 232 -0.34 2.86 -17.92
N PHE A 233 0.96 2.56 -17.90
CA PHE A 233 1.48 1.19 -18.01
C PHE A 233 0.94 0.26 -16.92
N ILE A 234 1.04 0.66 -15.64
CA ILE A 234 0.62 -0.17 -14.52
C ILE A 234 -0.90 -0.36 -14.48
N ARG A 235 -1.68 0.67 -14.84
CA ARG A 235 -3.14 0.57 -14.94
C ARG A 235 -3.59 -0.35 -16.08
N SER A 236 -2.90 -0.35 -17.22
CA SER A 236 -3.16 -1.31 -18.30
C SER A 236 -2.89 -2.73 -17.83
N LEU A 237 -1.74 -2.95 -17.20
CA LEU A 237 -1.35 -4.27 -16.69
C LEU A 237 -2.30 -4.82 -15.63
N ASP A 238 -2.79 -3.98 -14.72
CA ASP A 238 -3.83 -4.41 -13.77
C ASP A 238 -5.05 -4.98 -14.50
N HIS A 239 -5.49 -4.32 -15.58
CA HIS A 239 -6.59 -4.83 -16.39
C HIS A 239 -6.24 -6.17 -17.03
N GLU A 240 -5.05 -6.31 -17.62
CA GLU A 240 -4.61 -7.53 -18.27
C GLU A 240 -4.44 -8.72 -17.31
N LEU A 241 -4.06 -8.47 -16.05
CA LEU A 241 -3.59 -9.51 -15.14
C LEU A 241 -4.53 -9.85 -13.99
N ARG A 242 -5.59 -9.06 -13.74
CA ARG A 242 -6.52 -9.29 -12.61
C ARG A 242 -7.14 -10.69 -12.59
N GLU A 243 -7.48 -11.23 -13.76
CA GLU A 243 -8.12 -12.56 -13.90
C GLU A 243 -7.11 -13.69 -13.65
N ARG A 244 -5.82 -13.36 -13.63
CA ARG A 244 -4.71 -14.23 -13.30
C ARG A 244 -4.24 -14.09 -11.85
N GLY A 245 -5.02 -13.37 -11.02
CA GLY A 245 -4.75 -13.20 -9.58
C GLY A 245 -3.67 -12.17 -9.24
N ILE A 246 -3.20 -11.39 -10.21
CA ILE A 246 -2.17 -10.36 -10.00
C ILE A 246 -2.84 -8.99 -9.83
N ARG A 247 -2.50 -8.28 -8.76
CA ARG A 247 -2.92 -6.88 -8.56
C ARG A 247 -1.79 -5.95 -8.96
N CYS A 248 -2.10 -4.87 -9.67
CA CYS A 248 -1.11 -3.84 -9.97
C CYS A 248 -1.55 -2.48 -9.41
N THR A 249 -0.71 -1.89 -8.55
CA THR A 249 -1.00 -0.69 -7.77
C THR A 249 -0.01 0.43 -8.10
N CYS A 250 -0.52 1.63 -8.38
CA CYS A 250 0.29 2.85 -8.41
C CYS A 250 0.26 3.56 -7.06
N ILE A 251 1.42 3.81 -6.48
CA ILE A 251 1.58 4.68 -5.32
C ILE A 251 2.12 6.03 -5.79
N ALA A 252 1.33 7.09 -5.64
CA ALA A 252 1.59 8.41 -6.21
C ALA A 252 1.75 9.47 -5.09
N PRO A 253 2.91 9.50 -4.41
CA PRO A 253 3.17 10.50 -3.38
C PRO A 253 3.42 11.89 -3.98
N GLY A 254 3.14 12.92 -3.16
CA GLY A 254 3.54 14.31 -3.33
C GLY A 254 5.02 14.55 -3.00
N GLY A 255 5.34 15.72 -2.45
CA GLY A 255 6.69 16.00 -1.95
C GLY A 255 7.13 15.04 -0.84
N VAL A 256 8.26 14.36 -1.03
CA VAL A 256 8.85 13.42 -0.04
C VAL A 256 10.29 13.82 0.26
N ALA A 257 10.61 14.00 1.54
CA ALA A 257 11.93 14.36 2.04
C ALA A 257 12.94 13.23 1.84
N THR A 258 13.55 13.18 0.67
CA THR A 258 14.61 12.21 0.31
C THR A 258 15.67 12.89 -0.52
N ASP A 259 16.82 12.23 -0.75
CA ASP A 259 17.85 12.69 -1.69
C ASP A 259 17.30 13.03 -3.09
N PHE A 260 16.17 12.43 -3.48
CA PHE A 260 15.47 12.73 -4.73
C PHE A 260 14.91 14.16 -4.75
N ALA A 261 14.41 14.68 -3.62
CA ALA A 261 13.92 16.05 -3.50
C ALA A 261 15.07 17.08 -3.58
N LEU A 262 16.30 16.66 -3.27
CA LEU A 262 17.54 17.43 -3.42
C LEU A 262 18.18 17.27 -4.82
N GLY A 263 17.46 16.66 -5.77
CA GLY A 263 17.89 16.46 -7.16
C GLY A 263 18.20 17.77 -7.90
N GLU A 264 18.86 17.66 -9.05
CA GLU A 264 19.28 18.82 -9.84
C GLU A 264 18.08 19.68 -10.30
N GLY A 265 18.21 21.00 -10.13
CA GLY A 265 17.22 21.99 -10.58
C GLY A 265 16.22 22.50 -9.53
N ARG A 266 16.20 21.95 -8.30
CA ARG A 266 15.23 22.35 -7.25
C ARG A 266 15.68 23.44 -6.28
N GLY A 267 16.94 23.91 -6.35
CA GLY A 267 17.47 24.90 -5.40
C GLY A 267 17.61 24.29 -3.99
N ARG A 268 18.84 23.97 -3.59
CA ARG A 268 19.10 23.16 -2.38
C ARG A 268 19.16 24.02 -1.13
N SER A 269 18.07 24.09 -0.36
CA SER A 269 18.17 24.33 1.09
C SER A 269 17.40 23.24 1.84
N GLU A 270 17.85 22.88 3.05
CA GLU A 270 17.15 21.94 3.92
C GLU A 270 15.73 22.42 4.24
N ASP A 271 15.48 23.74 4.15
CA ASP A 271 14.16 24.34 4.30
C ASP A 271 13.13 23.77 3.32
N VAL A 272 13.56 23.36 2.11
CA VAL A 272 12.67 22.75 1.09
C VAL A 272 12.10 21.41 1.55
N LEU A 273 12.79 20.70 2.46
CA LEU A 273 12.31 19.42 2.99
C LEU A 273 11.27 19.60 4.10
N THR A 274 11.17 20.81 4.68
CA THR A 274 10.28 21.08 5.80
C THR A 274 8.82 20.93 5.38
N GLY A 275 8.09 20.09 6.10
CA GLY A 275 6.68 19.80 5.83
C GLY A 275 6.44 18.81 4.69
N MET A 276 7.46 18.26 4.04
CA MET A 276 7.29 17.14 3.11
C MET A 276 6.96 15.82 3.84
N LEU A 277 6.43 14.84 3.11
CA LEU A 277 6.25 13.48 3.62
C LEU A 277 7.61 12.81 3.89
N THR A 278 7.62 11.85 4.79
CA THR A 278 8.74 10.94 5.03
C THR A 278 8.70 9.74 4.07
N ALA A 279 9.84 9.08 3.90
CA ALA A 279 9.91 7.83 3.13
C ALA A 279 9.08 6.71 3.81
N GLU A 280 9.04 6.72 5.14
CA GLU A 280 8.31 5.79 6.00
C GLU A 280 6.79 5.94 5.81
N GLU A 281 6.27 7.15 5.69
CA GLU A 281 4.84 7.37 5.37
C GLU A 281 4.47 6.80 3.99
N VAL A 282 5.36 6.87 3.00
CA VAL A 282 5.14 6.21 1.70
C VAL A 282 5.16 4.69 1.85
N ALA A 283 6.08 4.16 2.66
CA ALA A 283 6.18 2.73 2.93
C ALA A 283 4.95 2.17 3.66
N ASP A 284 4.38 2.93 4.60
CA ASP A 284 3.12 2.56 5.27
C ASP A 284 1.97 2.40 4.26
N VAL A 285 1.84 3.32 3.30
CA VAL A 285 0.81 3.21 2.25
C VAL A 285 1.06 1.99 1.33
N VAL A 286 2.32 1.63 1.07
CA VAL A 286 2.65 0.40 0.33
C VAL A 286 2.20 -0.84 1.09
N VAL A 287 2.53 -0.94 2.39
CA VAL A 287 2.10 -2.06 3.25
C VAL A 287 0.58 -2.11 3.36
N PHE A 288 -0.09 -0.97 3.54
CA PHE A 288 -1.55 -0.86 3.53
C PHE A 288 -2.14 -1.44 2.25
N ALA A 289 -1.58 -1.11 1.08
CA ALA A 289 -2.08 -1.61 -0.19
C ALA A 289 -1.91 -3.12 -0.34
N LEU A 290 -0.78 -3.66 0.10
CA LEU A 290 -0.46 -5.08 0.02
C LEU A 290 -1.32 -5.94 0.97
N THR A 291 -1.66 -5.41 2.15
CA THR A 291 -2.51 -6.05 3.18
C THR A 291 -4.01 -5.90 2.92
N ARG A 292 -4.42 -5.51 1.71
CA ARG A 292 -5.85 -5.54 1.36
C ARG A 292 -6.29 -6.97 1.03
N PRO A 293 -7.54 -7.36 1.34
CA PRO A 293 -8.09 -8.66 0.92
C PRO A 293 -7.91 -8.92 -0.58
N ARG A 294 -7.67 -10.17 -0.98
CA ARG A 294 -7.36 -10.52 -2.40
C ARG A 294 -8.47 -10.16 -3.39
N GLY A 295 -9.74 -10.12 -2.94
CA GLY A 295 -10.87 -9.67 -3.76
C GLY A 295 -10.91 -8.16 -4.02
N MET A 296 -10.02 -7.38 -3.39
CA MET A 296 -9.93 -5.94 -3.52
C MET A 296 -8.65 -5.54 -4.26
N ARG A 297 -8.79 -4.57 -5.17
CA ARG A 297 -7.68 -3.94 -5.91
C ARG A 297 -7.63 -2.46 -5.60
N ILE A 298 -6.43 -1.96 -5.33
CA ILE A 298 -6.16 -0.52 -5.21
C ILE A 298 -5.39 -0.12 -6.47
N LEU A 299 -6.01 0.67 -7.33
CA LEU A 299 -5.41 1.00 -8.63
C LEU A 299 -4.40 2.13 -8.52
N THR A 300 -4.76 3.18 -7.79
CA THR A 300 -3.94 4.37 -7.62
C THR A 300 -4.25 5.01 -6.29
N THR A 301 -3.22 5.22 -5.47
CA THR A 301 -3.32 5.97 -4.22
C THR A 301 -2.45 7.21 -4.32
N SER A 302 -3.10 8.38 -4.33
CA SER A 302 -2.44 9.69 -4.36
C SER A 302 -2.58 10.37 -3.01
N PHE A 303 -1.48 10.89 -2.47
CA PHE A 303 -1.44 11.58 -1.18
C PHE A 303 -0.30 12.59 -1.17
N ARG A 304 -0.47 13.66 -0.39
CA ARG A 304 0.38 14.85 -0.37
C ARG A 304 0.50 15.36 1.06
N PRO A 305 1.59 16.04 1.41
CA PRO A 305 1.64 16.74 2.68
C PRO A 305 0.65 17.91 2.68
N MET A 306 0.15 18.25 3.88
CA MET A 306 -0.81 19.37 4.05
C MET A 306 -0.21 20.74 3.67
N THR A 307 1.10 20.83 3.60
CA THR A 307 1.87 22.03 3.22
C THR A 307 2.08 22.16 1.71
N GLU A 308 1.71 21.16 0.91
CA GLU A 308 1.83 21.23 -0.55
C GLU A 308 0.71 22.11 -1.12
N ASP A 309 1.01 23.39 -1.34
CA ASP A 309 0.07 24.39 -1.87
C ASP A 309 -0.28 24.21 -3.35
N SER A 310 0.37 23.28 -4.04
CA SER A 310 0.09 23.06 -5.46
C SER A 310 -1.27 22.37 -5.62
N TRP A 311 -2.23 23.11 -6.18
CA TRP A 311 -3.58 22.62 -6.49
C TRP A 311 -3.63 22.01 -7.89
N GLY A 312 -4.30 20.86 -8.02
CA GLY A 312 -4.38 20.07 -9.26
C GLY A 312 -4.59 18.60 -8.98
#